data_AF-A0A085MUC7-F1
#
_entry.id   AF-A0A085MUC7-F1
#
_cell.length_a   1.000
_cell.length_b   1.000
_cell.length_c   1.000
_cell.angle_alpha   90.00
_cell.angle_beta   90.00
_cell.angle_gamma   90.00
#
_symmetry.space_group_name_H-M   'P 1'
#
loop_
_entity.id
_entity.type
_entity.pdbx_description
1 polymer ?
#
loop_
_entity_poly.entity_id
_entity_poly.type
_entity_poly.pdbx_seq_one_letter_code
_entity_poly.pdbx_strand_id
1 'polypeptide(L)'
;MEDGYDRRVEFGETSLENVEKKVLDIDKILWTDEAIFKLNSHVNRYNIICRSDTNPQKTLEREVNVPGLVVWAGMWCGSVMGRFFFDGNVTADSYPKTIADKVVLRVKDMDPVFMHDGAPTHYATFVQNYLNENVPHSWIGRSGY
;
A
#
# COMPACT_ATOMS: atom_id res chain seq x y z
N MET A 1 -17.60 -4.32 18.16
CA MET A 1 -17.34 -4.64 16.73
C MET A 1 -17.56 -3.35 15.95
N GLU A 2 -16.74 -2.36 16.30
CA GLU A 2 -16.95 -0.91 16.11
C GLU A 2 -15.56 -0.26 16.20
N ASP A 3 -14.64 -0.67 15.32
CA ASP A 3 -13.21 -0.34 15.48
C ASP A 3 -12.52 -0.05 14.13
N GLY A 4 -13.18 -0.38 13.01
CA GLY A 4 -12.68 -0.09 11.66
C GLY A 4 -13.29 1.15 11.03
N TYR A 5 -14.56 1.46 11.35
CA TYR A 5 -15.23 2.67 10.88
C TYR A 5 -14.67 3.91 11.58
N ASP A 6 -14.63 3.87 12.91
CA ASP A 6 -14.14 4.99 13.74
C ASP A 6 -12.69 5.36 13.39
N ARG A 7 -11.81 4.38 13.22
CA ARG A 7 -10.42 4.63 12.81
C ARG A 7 -10.28 5.26 11.43
N ARG A 8 -11.17 4.96 10.49
CA ARG A 8 -11.16 5.58 9.15
C ARG A 8 -11.64 7.02 9.21
N VAL A 9 -12.65 7.30 10.05
CA VAL A 9 -13.14 8.65 10.29
C VAL A 9 -12.05 9.47 10.97
N GLU A 10 -11.46 8.97 12.05
CA GLU A 10 -10.36 9.61 12.78
C GLU A 10 -9.16 9.92 11.88
N PHE A 11 -8.74 8.95 11.05
CA PHE A 11 -7.66 9.18 10.08
C PHE A 11 -8.03 10.29 9.09
N GLY A 12 -9.26 10.29 8.59
CA GLY A 12 -9.75 11.28 7.64
C GLY A 12 -9.79 12.70 8.24
N GLU A 13 -10.35 12.83 9.44
CA GLU A 13 -10.42 14.10 10.18
C GLU A 13 -9.03 14.63 10.51
N THR A 14 -8.16 13.79 11.06
CA THR A 14 -6.78 14.16 11.41
C THR A 14 -5.97 14.56 10.18
N SER A 15 -6.10 13.82 9.08
CA SER A 15 -5.41 14.14 7.83
C SER A 15 -5.91 15.46 7.25
N LEU A 16 -7.22 15.70 7.26
CA LEU A 16 -7.80 16.95 6.80
C LEU A 16 -7.31 18.14 7.62
N GLU A 17 -7.33 18.03 8.96
CA GLU A 17 -6.79 19.07 9.84
C GLU A 17 -5.31 19.35 9.56
N ASN A 18 -4.50 18.32 9.35
CA ASN A 18 -3.07 18.48 9.04
C ASN A 18 -2.86 19.20 7.71
N VAL A 19 -3.72 18.95 6.72
CA VAL A 19 -3.71 19.67 5.44
C VAL A 19 -4.12 21.13 5.62
N GLU A 20 -5.21 21.40 6.33
CA GLU A 20 -5.68 22.76 6.60
C GLU A 20 -4.67 23.59 7.39
N LYS A 21 -4.00 22.98 8.38
CA LYS A 21 -2.92 23.58 9.17
C LYS A 21 -1.59 23.69 8.41
N LYS A 22 -1.52 23.21 7.17
CA LYS A 22 -0.31 23.17 6.32
C LYS A 22 0.84 22.37 6.94
N VAL A 23 0.50 21.39 7.78
CA VAL A 23 1.43 20.41 8.36
C VAL A 23 1.71 19.29 7.36
N LEU A 24 0.70 18.91 6.57
CA LEU A 24 0.79 17.92 5.50
C LEU A 24 0.46 18.57 4.16
N ASP A 25 1.37 18.45 3.20
CA ASP A 25 1.14 18.87 1.82
C ASP A 25 0.73 17.65 0.97
N ILE A 26 -0.49 17.65 0.45
CA ILE A 26 -1.04 16.56 -0.37
C ILE A 26 -0.19 16.34 -1.63
N ASP A 27 0.36 17.41 -2.21
CA ASP A 27 1.15 17.30 -3.44
C ASP A 27 2.49 16.60 -3.21
N LYS A 28 2.96 16.57 -1.96
CA LYS A 28 4.15 15.85 -1.53
C LYS A 28 3.87 14.40 -1.15
N ILE A 29 2.63 13.95 -1.05
CA ILE A 29 2.34 12.56 -0.66
C ILE A 29 2.71 11.61 -1.81
N LEU A 30 3.64 10.71 -1.52
CA LEU A 30 3.98 9.57 -2.35
C LEU A 30 3.05 8.41 -1.99
N TRP A 31 2.06 8.18 -2.84
CA TRP A 31 1.10 7.10 -2.76
C TRP A 31 1.74 5.81 -3.27
N THR A 32 1.72 4.75 -2.46
CA THR A 32 2.37 3.49 -2.79
C THR A 32 1.45 2.30 -2.54
N ASP A 33 1.58 1.27 -3.38
CA ASP A 33 0.79 0.03 -3.26
C ASP A 33 1.48 -1.13 -3.98
N GLU A 34 1.09 -2.35 -3.61
CA GLU A 34 1.48 -3.59 -4.27
C GLU A 34 0.32 -4.22 -5.04
N ALA A 35 0.56 -4.52 -6.32
CA ALA A 35 -0.39 -5.24 -7.17
C ALA A 35 0.17 -6.58 -7.64
N ILE A 36 -0.65 -7.63 -7.60
CA ILE A 36 -0.27 -8.97 -8.09
C ILE A 36 -0.81 -9.15 -9.51
N PHE A 37 0.10 -9.32 -10.48
CA PHE A 37 -0.22 -9.64 -11.86
C PHE A 37 -0.09 -11.14 -12.10
N LYS A 38 -1.20 -11.81 -12.46
CA LYS A 38 -1.19 -13.24 -12.78
C LYS A 38 -0.77 -13.47 -14.23
N LEU A 39 0.10 -14.47 -14.46
CA LEU A 39 0.68 -14.75 -15.77
C LEU A 39 -0.20 -15.64 -16.67
N ASN A 40 -1.31 -16.19 -16.15
CA ASN A 40 -2.17 -17.10 -16.90
C ASN A 40 -3.13 -16.41 -17.90
N SER A 41 -2.85 -15.19 -18.37
CA SER A 41 -3.69 -14.38 -19.29
C SER A 41 -5.13 -14.10 -18.82
N HIS A 42 -5.55 -14.69 -17.70
CA HIS A 42 -6.80 -14.40 -17.02
C HIS A 42 -6.61 -13.17 -16.15
N VAL A 43 -6.95 -12.00 -16.71
CA VAL A 43 -7.23 -10.83 -15.90
C VAL A 43 -8.40 -11.20 -14.99
N ASN A 44 -8.18 -11.14 -13.68
CA ASN A 44 -9.24 -11.29 -12.68
C ASN A 44 -10.17 -10.07 -12.80
N ARG A 45 -11.01 -10.06 -13.85
CA ARG A 45 -11.76 -8.87 -14.24
C ARG A 45 -12.76 -8.45 -13.17
N TYR A 46 -13.16 -9.34 -12.27
CA TYR A 46 -14.10 -9.02 -11.21
C TYR A 46 -13.97 -10.02 -10.05
N ASN A 47 -13.89 -9.50 -8.83
CA ASN A 47 -14.73 -10.04 -7.76
C ASN A 47 -16.18 -9.90 -8.26
N ILE A 48 -16.69 -10.87 -9.02
CA ILE A 48 -18.10 -10.86 -9.44
C ILE A 48 -18.91 -11.11 -8.17
N ILE A 49 -19.38 -10.04 -7.54
CA ILE A 49 -20.39 -10.14 -6.49
C ILE A 49 -21.73 -10.30 -7.22
N CYS A 50 -22.13 -11.55 -7.49
CA CYS A 50 -23.50 -11.84 -7.88
C CYS A 50 -24.39 -11.68 -6.64
N ARG A 51 -24.91 -10.47 -6.42
CA ARG A 51 -26.05 -10.30 -5.52
C ARG A 51 -27.29 -10.79 -6.26
N SER A 52 -27.83 -11.90 -5.80
CA SER A 52 -29.12 -12.43 -6.25
C SER A 52 -29.93 -12.77 -5.01
N ASP A 53 -31.24 -12.54 -5.08
CA ASP A 53 -32.17 -12.92 -4.02
C ASP A 53 -32.25 -14.44 -3.80
N THR A 54 -31.69 -15.22 -4.74
CA THR A 54 -31.54 -16.68 -4.64
C THR A 54 -30.13 -17.11 -4.99
N ASN A 55 -29.58 -18.05 -4.20
CA ASN A 55 -28.22 -18.55 -4.37
C ASN A 55 -28.04 -19.17 -5.77
N PRO A 56 -27.15 -18.65 -6.64
CA PRO A 56 -27.04 -19.08 -8.03
C PRO A 56 -26.47 -20.50 -8.24
N GLN A 57 -26.06 -21.21 -7.18
CA GLN A 57 -25.49 -22.57 -7.23
C GLN A 57 -24.41 -22.77 -8.32
N LYS A 58 -23.62 -21.73 -8.58
CA LYS A 58 -22.50 -21.78 -9.51
C LYS A 58 -21.20 -21.70 -8.73
N THR A 59 -20.47 -22.80 -8.70
CA THR A 59 -19.09 -22.84 -8.24
C THR A 59 -18.20 -22.65 -9.45
N LEU A 60 -17.46 -21.55 -9.49
CA LEU A 60 -16.40 -21.36 -10.49
C LEU A 60 -15.11 -21.97 -9.92
N GLU A 61 -14.63 -23.03 -10.54
CA GLU A 61 -13.33 -23.60 -10.21
C GLU A 61 -12.23 -22.58 -10.57
N ARG A 62 -11.36 -22.29 -9.61
CA ARG A 62 -10.25 -21.35 -9.76
C ARG A 62 -8.95 -22.08 -9.53
N GLU A 63 -8.00 -21.92 -10.45
CA GLU A 63 -6.62 -22.29 -10.20
C GLU A 63 -6.04 -21.39 -9.09
N VAL A 64 -5.77 -21.99 -7.93
CA VAL A 64 -5.32 -21.27 -6.73
C VAL A 64 -3.82 -20.95 -6.81
N ASN A 65 -3.04 -21.77 -7.51
CA ASN A 65 -1.57 -21.75 -7.54
C ASN A 65 -0.97 -21.28 -8.88
N VAL A 66 -1.54 -20.23 -9.47
CA VAL A 66 -0.99 -19.64 -10.68
C VAL A 66 0.19 -18.71 -10.33
N PRO A 67 1.35 -18.86 -10.99
CA PRO A 67 2.47 -17.93 -10.87
C PRO A 67 2.02 -16.49 -11.08
N GLY A 68 2.41 -15.62 -10.15
CA GLY A 68 2.11 -14.20 -10.19
C GLY A 68 3.36 -13.38 -9.94
N LEU A 69 3.38 -12.19 -10.53
CA LEU A 69 4.40 -11.18 -10.33
C LEU A 69 3.84 -10.10 -9.42
N VAL A 70 4.48 -9.86 -8.28
CA VAL A 70 4.11 -8.74 -7.41
C VAL A 70 4.87 -7.51 -7.86
N VAL A 71 4.12 -6.43 -8.09
CA VAL A 71 4.66 -5.14 -8.53
C VAL A 71 4.35 -4.12 -7.45
N TRP A 72 5.39 -3.51 -6.92
CA TRP A 72 5.29 -2.30 -6.13
C TRP A 72 5.30 -1.09 -7.06
N ALA A 73 4.44 -0.11 -6.82
CA ALA A 73 4.49 1.16 -7.53
C ALA A 73 4.28 2.34 -6.58
N GLY A 74 4.89 3.47 -6.93
CA GLY A 74 4.74 4.73 -6.20
C GLY A 74 4.48 5.90 -7.14
N MET A 75 3.56 6.79 -6.77
CA MET A 75 3.24 8.01 -7.52
C MET A 75 2.95 9.20 -6.60
N TRP A 76 3.22 10.42 -7.06
CA TRP A 76 2.76 11.66 -6.43
C TRP A 76 2.42 12.70 -7.52
N CYS A 77 2.04 13.92 -7.11
CA CYS A 77 1.63 15.01 -7.99
C CYS A 77 2.62 15.32 -9.15
N GLY A 78 3.93 15.22 -8.92
CA GLY A 78 4.96 15.57 -9.89
C GLY A 78 5.37 14.45 -10.85
N SER A 79 5.25 13.17 -10.46
CA SER A 79 5.58 12.04 -11.34
C SER A 79 5.26 10.67 -10.74
N VAL A 80 5.45 9.63 -11.54
CA VAL A 80 5.51 8.24 -11.09
C VAL A 80 6.94 7.92 -10.68
N MET A 81 7.19 7.57 -9.42
CA MET A 81 8.52 7.20 -8.91
C MET A 81 9.09 5.98 -9.64
N GLY A 82 8.23 5.01 -9.99
CA GLY A 82 8.60 3.83 -10.74
C GLY A 82 7.83 2.58 -10.32
N ARG A 83 8.28 1.43 -10.84
CA ARG A 83 7.73 0.10 -10.55
C ARG A 83 8.88 -0.82 -10.13
N PHE A 84 8.74 -1.52 -9.02
CA PHE A 84 9.66 -2.57 -8.60
C PHE A 84 8.97 -3.93 -8.68
N PHE A 85 9.69 -4.90 -9.21
CA PHE A 85 9.23 -6.27 -9.30
C PHE A 85 9.80 -7.08 -8.14
N PHE A 86 8.95 -7.81 -7.44
CA PHE A 86 9.38 -8.83 -6.49
C PHE A 86 9.44 -10.19 -7.18
N ASP A 87 10.56 -10.88 -6.99
CA ASP A 87 10.73 -12.24 -7.48
C ASP A 87 10.17 -13.21 -6.42
N GLY A 88 8.87 -13.53 -6.54
CA GLY A 88 8.13 -14.36 -5.57
C GLY A 88 7.20 -13.57 -4.64
N ASN A 89 6.87 -14.17 -3.48
CA ASN A 89 5.96 -13.56 -2.50
C ASN A 89 6.64 -12.41 -1.73
N VAL A 90 5.88 -11.35 -1.46
CA VAL A 90 6.27 -10.31 -0.51
C VAL A 90 6.19 -10.92 0.89
N THR A 91 7.34 -11.12 1.52
CA THR A 91 7.45 -11.61 2.89
C THR A 91 7.80 -10.45 3.82
N ALA A 92 7.64 -10.66 5.12
CA ALA A 92 8.12 -9.71 6.12
C ALA A 92 9.63 -9.43 5.99
N ASP A 93 10.43 -10.33 5.40
CA ASP A 93 11.86 -10.13 5.22
C ASP A 93 12.23 -9.49 3.87
N SER A 94 11.46 -9.74 2.80
CA SER A 94 11.74 -9.22 1.46
C SER A 94 11.22 -7.81 1.24
N TYR A 95 10.10 -7.46 1.89
CA TYR A 95 9.49 -6.15 1.83
C TYR A 95 10.41 -5.02 2.32
N PRO A 96 10.95 -5.08 3.55
CA PRO A 96 11.73 -4.00 4.14
C PRO A 96 13.04 -3.81 3.39
N LYS A 97 13.68 -4.89 2.92
CA LYS A 97 14.89 -4.82 2.12
C LYS A 97 14.63 -4.07 0.80
N THR A 98 13.48 -4.32 0.16
CA THR A 98 13.12 -3.64 -1.08
C THR A 98 12.74 -2.17 -0.85
N ILE A 99 11.98 -1.86 0.20
CA ILE A 99 11.66 -0.48 0.61
C ILE A 99 12.93 0.28 0.99
N ALA A 100 13.78 -0.31 1.82
CA ALA A 100 15.05 0.24 2.29
C ALA A 100 16.00 0.58 1.14
N ASP A 101 16.25 -0.40 0.27
CA ASP A 101 17.29 -0.29 -0.76
C ASP A 101 16.85 0.56 -1.96
N LYS A 102 15.55 0.61 -2.28
CA LYS A 102 15.08 1.21 -3.54
C LYS A 102 14.15 2.40 -3.39
N VAL A 103 13.36 2.44 -2.31
CA VAL A 103 12.32 3.45 -2.10
C VAL A 103 12.86 4.56 -1.20
N VAL A 104 13.41 4.22 -0.05
CA VAL A 104 13.91 5.20 0.92
C VAL A 104 15.02 6.08 0.36
N LEU A 105 15.94 5.53 -0.44
CA LEU A 105 16.95 6.34 -1.14
C LEU A 105 16.30 7.42 -2.03
N ARG A 106 15.28 7.03 -2.80
CA ARG A 106 14.54 7.94 -3.67
C ARG A 106 13.71 8.96 -2.88
N VAL A 107 13.13 8.56 -1.75
CA VAL A 107 12.40 9.45 -0.86
C VAL A 107 13.34 10.51 -0.28
N LYS A 108 14.54 10.13 0.18
CA LYS A 108 15.54 11.08 0.71
C LYS A 108 15.96 12.15 -0.31
N ASP A 109 16.08 11.78 -1.59
CA ASP A 109 16.49 12.71 -2.64
C ASP A 109 15.39 13.70 -3.04
N MET A 110 14.12 13.30 -2.92
CA MET A 110 12.99 14.05 -3.47
C MET A 110 12.09 14.70 -2.41
N ASP A 111 12.30 14.39 -1.13
CA ASP A 111 11.55 14.91 0.02
C ASP A 111 10.00 14.75 -0.05
N PRO A 112 9.44 13.61 -0.51
CA PRO A 112 8.01 13.36 -0.40
C PRO A 112 7.64 12.80 0.98
N VAL A 113 6.35 12.88 1.32
CA VAL A 113 5.76 12.15 2.45
C VAL A 113 5.40 10.74 1.98
N PHE A 114 6.12 9.74 2.47
CA PHE A 114 5.93 8.34 2.07
C PHE A 114 4.64 7.74 2.68
N MET A 115 3.67 7.33 1.86
CA MET A 115 2.45 6.68 2.35
C MET A 115 2.37 5.21 1.91
N HIS A 116 2.08 4.32 2.85
CA HIS A 116 1.80 2.91 2.60
C HIS A 116 0.59 2.40 3.40
N ASP A 117 0.02 1.27 2.96
CA ASP A 117 -1.16 0.69 3.59
C ASP A 117 -0.85 0.00 4.94
N GLY A 118 -1.92 -0.46 5.61
CA GLY A 118 -1.83 -1.16 6.89
C GLY A 118 -1.55 -2.67 6.81
N ALA A 119 -0.96 -3.18 5.72
CA ALA A 119 -0.67 -4.60 5.60
C ALA A 119 0.20 -5.11 6.77
N PRO A 120 0.05 -6.38 7.21
CA PRO A 120 0.80 -6.90 8.36
C PRO A 120 2.32 -6.75 8.23
N THR A 121 2.85 -6.87 7.00
CA THR A 121 4.27 -6.67 6.68
C THR A 121 4.71 -5.22 6.86
N HIS A 122 3.82 -4.25 6.60
CA HIS A 122 4.09 -2.82 6.67
C HIS A 122 4.00 -2.32 8.12
N TYR A 123 3.11 -2.91 8.90
CA TYR A 123 2.91 -2.60 10.30
C TYR A 123 3.93 -3.27 11.25
N ALA A 124 4.84 -4.10 10.74
CA ALA A 124 5.84 -4.74 11.58
C ALA A 124 6.74 -3.70 12.27
N THR A 125 7.01 -3.89 13.57
CA THR A 125 7.74 -2.91 14.40
C THR A 125 9.08 -2.48 13.80
N PHE A 126 9.80 -3.43 13.22
CA PHE A 126 11.10 -3.14 12.65
C PHE A 126 11.02 -2.28 11.36
N VAL A 127 9.92 -2.37 10.58
CA VAL A 127 9.66 -1.49 9.44
C VAL A 127 9.39 -0.07 9.92
N GLN A 128 8.53 0.07 10.94
CA GLN A 128 8.24 1.38 11.53
C GLN A 128 9.50 2.04 12.10
N ASN A 129 10.33 1.29 12.83
CA ASN A 129 11.61 1.79 13.35
C ASN A 129 12.55 2.21 12.22
N TYR A 130 12.65 1.40 11.16
CA TYR A 130 13.47 1.73 10.00
C TYR A 130 13.02 3.01 9.31
N LEU A 131 11.70 3.23 9.14
CA LEU A 131 11.14 4.46 8.57
C LEU A 131 11.38 5.66 9.49
N ASN A 132 11.20 5.51 10.81
CA ASN A 132 11.50 6.57 11.77
C ASN A 132 12.98 7.00 11.75
N GLU A 133 13.91 6.06 11.51
CA GLU A 133 15.34 6.37 11.42
C GLU A 133 15.73 6.99 10.07
N ASN A 134 15.08 6.60 8.97
CA ASN A 134 15.53 6.95 7.62
C ASN A 134 14.69 8.02 6.91
N VAL A 135 13.42 8.16 7.25
CA VAL A 135 12.50 9.19 6.72
C VAL A 135 11.73 9.83 7.88
N PRO A 136 12.46 10.39 8.88
CA PRO A 136 11.84 10.91 10.10
C PRO A 136 10.83 12.01 9.77
N HIS A 137 9.63 11.93 10.35
CA HIS A 137 8.54 12.90 10.15
C HIS A 137 8.11 13.05 8.68
N SER A 138 8.34 12.03 7.85
CA SER A 138 8.03 12.06 6.40
C SER A 138 7.45 10.74 5.92
N TRP A 139 6.63 10.08 6.76
CA TRP A 139 5.87 8.91 6.36
C TRP A 139 4.49 8.84 7.03
N ILE A 140 3.52 8.22 6.36
CA ILE A 140 2.15 7.97 6.81
C ILE A 140 1.91 6.46 6.75
N GLY A 141 1.43 5.88 7.84
CA GLY A 141 1.04 4.48 7.89
C GLY A 141 -0.33 4.27 8.52
N ARG A 142 -0.56 3.04 9.00
CA ARG A 142 -1.82 2.66 9.65
C ARG A 142 -2.25 3.59 10.79
N SER A 143 -1.29 4.20 11.49
CA SER A 143 -1.54 5.05 12.66
C SER A 143 -1.63 6.54 12.33
N GLY A 144 -1.59 6.94 11.05
CA GLY A 144 -1.55 8.35 10.65
C GLY A 144 -0.17 8.85 10.25
N TYR A 145 -0.09 10.18 10.11
CA TYR A 145 1.11 10.98 9.83
C TYR A 145 1.86 11.31 11.13
#